data_AF-A0A1B3Z5S8-F1
#
_entry.id   AF-A0A1B3Z5S8-F1
#
_cell.length_a   1.000
_cell.length_b   1.000
_cell.length_c   1.000
_cell.angle_alpha   90.00
_cell.angle_beta   90.00
_cell.angle_gamma   90.00
#
_symmetry.space_group_name_H-M   'P 1'
#
loop_
_entity.id
_entity.type
_entity.pdbx_description
1 polymer ?
#
loop_
_entity_poly.entity_id
_entity_poly.type
_entity_poly.pdbx_seq_one_letter_code
_entity_poly.pdbx_strand_id
1 'polypeptide(L)'
;MILALALMTAAPLAAPAPPPAKRAAMKPDFSTVTSLAAAEALARQGKLVRVLLFPAEFGGEDVRENAIYITPEAAAARELILGTLHRFVSEGLVDKLEVTPDYKGDSFVPSRIVMHATHSTKKGGINPTIEVW
;
A
#
# COMPACT_ATOMS: atom_id res chain seq x y z
N MET A 1 -15.77 76.46 -14.61
CA MET A 1 -15.93 75.37 -13.61
C MET A 1 -16.37 74.13 -14.38
N ILE A 2 -15.44 73.25 -14.73
CA ILE A 2 -15.71 72.06 -15.55
C ILE A 2 -16.17 70.94 -14.60
N LEU A 3 -17.39 70.46 -14.80
CA LEU A 3 -17.98 69.32 -14.10
C LEU A 3 -17.54 68.04 -14.82
N ALA A 4 -16.73 67.21 -14.16
CA ALA A 4 -16.32 65.90 -14.67
C ALA A 4 -17.35 64.85 -14.27
N LEU A 5 -18.06 64.31 -15.26
CA LEU A 5 -18.99 63.18 -15.11
C LEU A 5 -18.20 61.87 -15.28
N ALA A 6 -18.02 61.12 -14.20
CA ALA A 6 -17.41 59.80 -14.23
C ALA A 6 -18.47 58.74 -14.60
N LEU A 7 -18.33 58.13 -15.78
CA LEU A 7 -19.05 56.91 -16.15
C LEU A 7 -18.37 55.72 -15.47
N MET A 8 -19.09 55.04 -14.57
CA MET A 8 -18.70 53.73 -14.04
C MET A 8 -19.21 52.64 -15.00
N THR A 9 -18.30 51.94 -15.68
CA THR A 9 -18.62 50.71 -16.41
C THR A 9 -18.44 49.51 -15.46
N ALA A 10 -19.53 48.84 -15.11
CA ALA A 10 -19.50 47.57 -14.38
C ALA A 10 -19.14 46.42 -15.33
N ALA A 11 -18.09 45.66 -15.00
CA ALA A 11 -17.72 44.44 -15.72
C ALA A 11 -18.60 43.25 -15.27
N PRO A 12 -18.90 42.29 -16.16
CA PRO A 12 -19.68 41.11 -15.79
C PRO A 12 -18.80 40.13 -14.98
N LEU A 13 -19.31 39.68 -13.84
CA LEU A 13 -18.73 38.59 -13.05
C LEU A 13 -18.85 37.28 -13.83
N ALA A 14 -17.72 36.78 -14.33
CA ALA A 14 -17.63 35.42 -14.85
C ALA A 14 -17.84 34.43 -13.70
N ALA A 15 -18.75 33.48 -13.88
CA ALA A 15 -18.97 32.41 -12.91
C ALA A 15 -17.71 31.53 -12.77
N PRO A 16 -17.41 31.02 -11.55
CA PRO A 16 -16.27 30.14 -11.35
C PRO A 16 -16.46 28.83 -12.11
N ALA A 17 -15.40 28.37 -12.77
CA ALA A 17 -15.37 27.07 -13.43
C ALA A 17 -15.64 25.94 -12.41
N PRO A 18 -16.36 24.87 -12.80
CA PRO A 18 -16.59 23.74 -11.92
C PRO A 18 -15.24 23.08 -11.53
N PRO A 19 -15.12 22.57 -10.29
CA PRO A 19 -13.90 21.90 -9.86
C PRO A 19 -13.62 20.67 -10.74
N PRO A 20 -12.35 20.34 -11.02
CA PRO A 20 -12.01 19.16 -11.80
C PRO A 20 -12.61 17.92 -11.12
N ALA A 21 -13.36 17.12 -11.90
CA ALA A 21 -13.89 15.85 -11.44
C ALA A 21 -12.74 15.02 -10.87
N LYS A 22 -12.87 14.59 -9.61
CA LYS A 22 -11.94 13.70 -8.93
C LYS A 22 -11.84 12.44 -9.79
N ARG A 23 -10.79 12.32 -10.62
CA ARG A 23 -10.52 11.09 -11.38
C ARG A 23 -10.50 9.97 -10.35
N ALA A 24 -11.46 9.05 -10.44
CA ALA A 24 -11.43 7.84 -9.65
C ALA A 24 -10.09 7.17 -9.97
N ALA A 25 -9.16 7.20 -9.02
CA ALA A 25 -7.88 6.53 -9.17
C ALA A 25 -8.21 5.04 -9.27
N MET A 26 -8.17 4.48 -10.49
CA MET A 26 -8.23 3.05 -10.68
C MET A 26 -7.12 2.44 -9.84
N LYS A 27 -7.48 1.46 -9.00
CA LYS A 27 -6.48 0.68 -8.28
C LYS A 27 -5.48 0.13 -9.30
N PRO A 28 -4.17 0.17 -9.01
CA PRO A 28 -3.17 -0.46 -9.86
C PRO A 28 -3.57 -1.91 -10.16
N ASP A 29 -3.23 -2.42 -11.34
CA ASP A 29 -3.43 -3.82 -11.71
C ASP A 29 -2.08 -4.40 -12.12
N PHE A 30 -1.62 -5.43 -11.41
CA PHE A 30 -0.36 -6.10 -11.66
C PHE A 30 -0.54 -7.55 -12.15
N SER A 31 -1.74 -7.91 -12.64
CA SER A 31 -2.04 -9.23 -13.22
C SER A 31 -1.11 -9.61 -14.38
N THR A 32 -0.63 -8.62 -15.12
CA THR A 32 0.27 -8.80 -16.28
C THR A 32 1.75 -8.90 -15.91
N VAL A 33 2.11 -8.70 -14.64
CA VAL A 33 3.49 -8.82 -14.17
C VAL A 33 3.76 -10.28 -13.81
N THR A 34 4.17 -11.08 -14.78
CA THR A 34 4.27 -12.55 -14.63
C THR A 34 5.69 -13.08 -14.43
N SER A 35 6.68 -12.19 -14.24
CA SER A 35 8.08 -12.58 -14.06
C SER A 35 8.83 -11.68 -13.07
N LEU A 36 9.89 -12.24 -12.48
CA LEU A 36 10.82 -11.50 -11.62
C LEU A 36 11.41 -10.28 -12.32
N ALA A 37 11.87 -10.44 -13.56
CA ALA A 37 12.48 -9.35 -14.33
C ALA A 37 11.50 -8.18 -14.55
N ALA A 38 10.22 -8.47 -14.78
CA ALA A 38 9.18 -7.46 -14.90
C ALA A 38 8.92 -6.75 -13.55
N ALA A 39 8.86 -7.50 -12.45
CA ALA A 39 8.70 -6.94 -11.11
C ALA A 39 9.89 -6.04 -10.71
N GLU A 40 11.13 -6.47 -10.98
CA GLU A 40 12.34 -5.68 -10.77
C GLU A 40 12.36 -4.41 -11.62
N ALA A 41 11.88 -4.48 -12.87
CA ALA A 41 11.77 -3.30 -13.72
C ALA A 41 10.79 -2.27 -13.17
N LEU A 42 9.67 -2.70 -12.58
CA LEU A 42 8.72 -1.84 -11.90
C LEU A 42 9.27 -1.32 -10.56
N ALA A 43 10.07 -2.12 -9.86
CA ALA A 43 10.74 -1.69 -8.64
C ALA A 43 11.75 -0.56 -8.89
N ARG A 44 12.54 -0.67 -9.97
CA ARG A 44 13.44 0.42 -10.42
C ARG A 44 12.69 1.70 -10.82
N GLN A 45 11.42 1.58 -11.19
CA GLN A 45 10.55 2.73 -11.48
C GLN A 45 9.85 3.29 -10.22
N GLY A 46 10.06 2.68 -9.04
CA GLY A 46 9.39 3.04 -7.80
C GLY A 46 7.91 2.63 -7.72
N LYS A 47 7.42 1.83 -8.68
CA LYS A 47 6.03 1.32 -8.69
C LYS A 47 5.84 0.11 -7.80
N LEU A 48 6.91 -0.63 -7.57
CA LEU A 48 6.98 -1.73 -6.61
C LEU A 48 8.18 -1.51 -5.69
N VAL A 49 8.19 -2.23 -4.58
CA VAL A 49 9.34 -2.33 -3.68
C VAL A 49 9.57 -3.80 -3.36
N ARG A 50 10.84 -4.19 -3.28
CA ARG A 50 11.22 -5.52 -2.78
C ARG A 50 11.12 -5.51 -1.27
N VAL A 51 10.39 -6.48 -0.71
CA VAL A 51 10.30 -6.71 0.73
C VAL A 51 10.47 -8.19 1.03
N LEU A 52 10.70 -8.52 2.29
CA LEU A 52 10.61 -9.90 2.75
C LEU A 52 9.14 -10.27 3.04
N LEU A 53 8.67 -11.41 2.56
CA LEU A 53 7.34 -11.95 2.86
C LEU A 53 7.24 -12.20 4.37
N PHE A 54 8.11 -13.05 4.88
CA PHE A 54 8.32 -13.25 6.30
C PHE A 54 9.34 -12.21 6.82
N PRO A 55 8.97 -11.36 7.80
CA PRO A 55 9.80 -10.23 8.21
C PRO A 55 11.08 -10.63 8.96
N ALA A 56 12.17 -9.88 8.75
CA ALA A 56 13.48 -10.18 9.34
C ALA A 56 13.47 -10.08 10.87
N GLU A 57 12.72 -9.13 11.43
CA GLU A 57 12.56 -8.94 12.88
C GLU A 57 11.87 -10.12 13.59
N PHE A 58 11.23 -11.01 12.84
CA PHE A 58 10.64 -12.25 13.36
C PHE A 58 11.43 -13.51 12.93
N GLY A 59 12.61 -13.34 12.32
CA GLY A 59 13.49 -14.44 11.89
C GLY A 59 13.47 -14.74 10.39
N GLY A 60 12.89 -13.86 9.57
CA GLY A 60 12.90 -14.00 8.11
C GLY A 60 14.28 -13.79 7.51
N GLU A 61 14.69 -14.70 6.63
CA GLU A 61 15.97 -14.62 5.93
C GLU A 61 15.84 -13.85 4.61
N ASP A 62 16.90 -13.13 4.22
CA ASP A 62 16.98 -12.48 2.91
C ASP A 62 17.40 -13.48 1.82
N VAL A 63 16.49 -14.41 1.53
CA VAL A 63 16.62 -15.42 0.46
C VAL A 63 15.58 -15.17 -0.63
N ARG A 64 15.80 -15.75 -1.81
CA ARG A 64 14.95 -15.50 -2.99
C ARG A 64 13.49 -15.90 -2.74
N GLU A 65 13.29 -16.99 -2.02
CA GLU A 65 11.99 -17.59 -1.70
C GLU A 65 11.19 -16.74 -0.70
N ASN A 66 11.88 -15.94 0.11
CA ASN A 66 11.27 -15.02 1.05
C ASN A 66 11.15 -13.59 0.49
N ALA A 67 11.58 -13.34 -0.75
CA ALA A 67 11.56 -12.02 -1.35
C ALA A 67 10.35 -11.86 -2.27
N ILE A 68 9.54 -10.83 -2.02
CA ILE A 68 8.38 -10.49 -2.83
C ILE A 68 8.42 -9.01 -3.26
N TYR A 69 7.59 -8.68 -4.24
CA TYR A 69 7.43 -7.30 -4.72
C TYR A 69 6.02 -6.83 -4.44
N ILE A 70 5.87 -5.68 -3.80
CA ILE A 70 4.56 -5.08 -3.46
C ILE A 70 4.55 -3.60 -3.77
N THR A 71 3.38 -2.96 -3.73
CA THR A 71 3.26 -1.51 -3.90
C THR A 71 3.87 -0.76 -2.71
N PRO A 72 4.37 0.48 -2.90
CA PRO A 72 4.85 1.32 -1.80
C PRO A 72 3.79 1.52 -0.70
N GLU A 73 2.51 1.65 -1.08
CA GLU A 73 1.40 1.81 -0.15
C GLU A 73 1.19 0.54 0.70
N ALA A 74 1.26 -0.65 0.08
CA ALA A 74 1.17 -1.91 0.80
C ALA A 74 2.37 -2.11 1.73
N ALA A 75 3.56 -1.69 1.33
CA ALA A 75 4.74 -1.71 2.19
C ALA A 75 4.58 -0.80 3.42
N ALA A 76 4.06 0.42 3.24
CA ALA A 76 3.78 1.31 4.35
C ALA A 76 2.72 0.73 5.32
N ALA A 77 1.65 0.12 4.79
CA ALA A 77 0.64 -0.55 5.62
C ALA A 77 1.24 -1.76 6.37
N ARG A 78 2.12 -2.51 5.72
CA ARG A 78 2.86 -3.63 6.31
C ARG A 78 3.67 -3.17 7.52
N GLU A 79 4.45 -2.08 7.42
CA GLU A 79 5.26 -1.59 8.53
C GLU A 79 4.44 -1.25 9.78
N LEU A 80 3.23 -0.69 9.62
CA LEU A 80 2.32 -0.41 10.75
C LEU A 80 1.84 -1.69 11.44
N ILE A 81 1.53 -2.72 10.65
CA ILE A 81 1.12 -4.04 11.16
C ILE A 81 2.29 -4.69 11.90
N LEU A 82 3.50 -4.61 11.36
CA LEU A 82 4.70 -5.20 11.97
C LEU A 82 5.06 -4.51 13.28
N GLY A 83 4.94 -3.18 13.37
CA GLY A 83 5.08 -2.48 14.65
C GLY A 83 4.08 -2.96 15.70
N THR A 84 2.84 -3.24 15.30
CA THR A 84 1.81 -3.81 16.20
C THR A 84 2.16 -5.24 16.63
N LEU A 85 2.60 -6.08 15.68
CA LEU A 85 3.01 -7.46 15.96
C LEU A 85 4.23 -7.51 16.88
N HIS A 86 5.21 -6.63 16.66
CA HIS A 86 6.39 -6.55 17.50
C HIS A 86 6.01 -6.26 18.96
N ARG A 87 5.10 -5.31 19.19
CA ARG A 87 4.55 -5.04 20.52
C ARG A 87 3.87 -6.28 21.10
N PHE A 88 3.01 -6.97 20.34
CA PHE A 88 2.32 -8.18 20.81
C PHE A 88 3.27 -9.32 21.17
N VAL A 89 4.35 -9.50 20.43
CA VAL A 89 5.41 -10.46 20.79
C VAL A 89 6.10 -10.03 22.08
N SER A 90 6.44 -8.74 22.23
CA SER A 90 7.10 -8.23 23.45
C SER A 90 6.23 -8.34 24.71
N GLU A 91 4.91 -8.25 24.57
CA GLU A 91 3.93 -8.42 25.65
C GLU A 91 3.56 -9.90 25.91
N GLY A 92 4.12 -10.84 25.13
CA GLY A 92 3.80 -12.27 25.22
C GLY A 92 2.35 -12.59 24.86
N LEU A 93 1.74 -11.79 23.97
CA LEU A 93 0.38 -12.01 23.46
C LEU A 93 0.38 -12.91 22.22
N VAL A 94 1.48 -12.95 21.47
CA VAL A 94 1.69 -13.76 20.26
C VAL A 94 3.07 -14.40 20.33
N ASP A 95 3.19 -15.66 19.91
CA ASP A 95 4.46 -16.40 19.77
C ASP A 95 4.57 -17.17 18.44
N LYS A 96 3.53 -17.13 17.61
CA LYS A 96 3.47 -17.75 16.29
C LYS A 96 3.00 -16.74 15.26
N LEU A 97 3.67 -16.70 14.12
CA LEU A 97 3.30 -15.90 12.97
C LEU A 97 3.39 -16.76 11.72
N GLU A 98 2.32 -16.76 10.93
CA GLU A 98 2.28 -17.31 9.58
C GLU A 98 1.98 -16.16 8.61
N VAL A 99 2.64 -16.14 7.45
CA VAL A 99 2.46 -15.09 6.43
C VAL A 99 2.29 -15.76 5.08
N THR A 100 1.13 -15.53 4.46
CA THR A 100 0.73 -16.18 3.21
C THR A 100 0.37 -15.13 2.14
N PRO A 101 1.00 -15.17 0.97
CA PRO A 101 0.65 -14.32 -0.16
C PRO A 101 -0.45 -14.96 -1.02
N ASP A 102 -1.42 -14.16 -1.45
CA ASP A 102 -2.46 -14.55 -2.42
C ASP A 102 -2.16 -13.93 -3.79
N TYR A 103 -2.03 -14.78 -4.82
CA TYR A 103 -1.78 -14.36 -6.20
C TYR A 103 -3.04 -14.44 -7.06
N LYS A 104 -3.16 -13.54 -8.03
CA LYS A 104 -4.22 -13.56 -9.05
C LYS A 104 -3.64 -14.03 -10.38
N GLY A 105 -4.13 -15.15 -10.91
CA GLY A 105 -3.63 -15.74 -12.16
C GLY A 105 -2.14 -16.04 -12.09
N ASP A 106 -1.41 -15.69 -13.14
CA ASP A 106 0.03 -15.92 -13.26
C ASP A 106 0.88 -14.75 -12.74
N SER A 107 0.29 -13.82 -11.99
CA SER A 107 1.01 -12.66 -11.48
C SER A 107 2.11 -13.08 -10.50
N PHE A 108 3.28 -12.48 -10.68
CA PHE A 108 4.43 -12.54 -9.79
C PHE A 108 4.28 -11.58 -8.59
N VAL A 109 3.33 -10.65 -8.66
CA VAL A 109 3.03 -9.68 -7.59
C VAL A 109 1.81 -10.17 -6.82
N PRO A 110 1.91 -10.45 -5.52
CA PRO A 110 0.75 -10.87 -4.74
C PRO A 110 -0.30 -9.77 -4.78
N SER A 111 -1.56 -10.16 -4.89
CA SER A 111 -2.70 -9.25 -4.79
C SER A 111 -3.01 -8.88 -3.34
N ARG A 112 -2.66 -9.78 -2.42
CA ARG A 112 -2.89 -9.64 -0.99
C ARG A 112 -1.85 -10.42 -0.21
N ILE A 113 -1.58 -9.97 1.01
CA ILE A 113 -0.82 -10.72 2.02
C ILE A 113 -1.73 -10.91 3.23
N VAL A 114 -1.85 -12.14 3.69
CA VAL A 114 -2.58 -12.51 4.90
C VAL A 114 -1.59 -12.95 5.96
N MET A 115 -1.72 -12.39 7.16
CA MET A 115 -0.91 -12.79 8.31
C MET A 115 -1.81 -13.44 9.35
N HIS A 116 -1.32 -14.49 10.00
CA HIS A 116 -1.99 -15.14 11.11
C HIS A 116 -1.06 -15.14 12.32
N ALA A 117 -1.37 -14.30 13.30
CA ALA A 117 -0.57 -14.16 14.52
C ALA A 117 -1.35 -14.74 15.71
N THR A 118 -0.78 -15.76 16.34
CA THR A 118 -1.43 -16.51 17.43
C THR A 118 -0.46 -16.78 18.58
N HIS A 119 -0.99 -17.33 19.67
CA HIS A 119 -0.18 -17.85 20.77
C HIS A 119 -0.36 -19.36 20.87
N SER A 120 0.74 -20.08 21.10
CA SER A 120 0.78 -21.54 21.21
C SER A 120 -0.09 -22.13 22.32
N THR A 121 -0.41 -21.35 23.38
CA THR A 121 -1.14 -21.83 24.57
C THR A 121 -2.35 -20.97 24.93
N LYS A 122 -2.43 -19.71 24.48
CA LYS A 122 -3.56 -18.81 24.76
C LYS A 122 -4.54 -18.83 23.59
N LYS A 123 -5.83 -18.74 23.89
CA LYS A 123 -6.87 -18.58 22.84
C LYS A 123 -6.86 -17.15 22.32
N GLY A 124 -7.02 -17.01 21.01
CA GLY A 124 -7.08 -15.72 20.33
C GLY A 124 -5.92 -15.52 19.35
N GLY A 125 -5.98 -14.41 18.64
CA GLY A 125 -5.00 -14.03 17.63
C GLY A 125 -5.50 -12.85 16.81
N ILE A 126 -4.63 -12.31 15.97
CA ILE A 126 -4.99 -11.30 14.98
C ILE A 126 -4.68 -11.81 13.58
N ASN A 127 -5.52 -11.43 12.61
CA ASN A 127 -5.38 -11.86 11.23
C ASN A 127 -5.36 -10.64 10.30
N PRO A 128 -4.31 -9.79 10.35
CA PRO A 128 -4.26 -8.62 9.51
C PRO A 128 -4.06 -9.01 8.04
N THR A 129 -4.71 -8.24 7.17
CA THR A 129 -4.68 -8.43 5.72
C THR A 129 -4.19 -7.16 5.07
N ILE A 130 -3.24 -7.29 4.15
CA ILE A 130 -2.69 -6.19 3.36
C ILE A 130 -3.16 -6.39 1.91
N GLU A 131 -3.98 -5.47 1.42
CA GLU A 131 -4.30 -5.41 0.00
C GLU A 131 -3.14 -4.76 -0.75
N VAL A 132 -2.65 -5.42 -1.78
CA VAL A 132 -1.56 -4.90 -2.61
C VAL A 132 -2.14 -4.22 -3.85
N TRP A 133 -3.11 -4.87 -4.52
CA TRP A 133 -3.78 -4.37 -5.73
C TRP A 133 -5.14 -5.02 -6.03
#